data_AF-A0A4Y2EIC7-F1
#
_entry.id   AF-A0A4Y2EIC7-F1
#
_cell.length_a   1.000
_cell.length_b   1.000
_cell.length_c   1.000
_cell.angle_alpha   90.00
_cell.angle_beta   90.00
_cell.angle_gamma   90.00
#
_symmetry.space_group_name_H-M   'P 1'
#
loop_
_entity.id
_entity.type
_entity.pdbx_description
1 polymer ?
#
loop_
_entity_poly.entity_id
_entity_poly.type
_entity_poly.pdbx_seq_one_letter_code
_entity_poly.pdbx_strand_id
1 'polypeptide(L)'
;MQHNFRVLWKGQSVQLFNRNKYLQDIPDIFSNPKSSYTYIKRTGEKFIITLYSNTKKEENSLNKMRYDCFNQLVGQVNFPILLSKVPPTTEATHQHCRRTFHQVKTWQGECLNPSNLGWKLVNKSLTSIYTTKGPAEAKVVSLITCGCNKGSGKKYKCVRANLRCTTLCKNCRGQS
;
A
#
# COMPACT_ATOMS: atom_id res chain seq x y z
N MET A 1 -11.17 1.45 17.36
CA MET A 1 -11.42 2.49 16.33
C MET A 1 -11.49 1.82 14.97
N GLN A 2 -12.71 1.50 14.52
CA GLN A 2 -12.98 0.94 13.20
C GLN A 2 -12.97 2.09 12.19
N HIS A 3 -11.90 2.20 11.39
CA HIS A 3 -11.91 3.13 10.27
C HIS A 3 -12.85 2.61 9.17
N ASN A 4 -13.78 3.47 8.79
CA ASN A 4 -14.81 3.31 7.77
C ASN A 4 -14.24 2.90 6.39
N PHE A 5 -14.14 1.59 6.14
CA PHE A 5 -14.07 1.00 4.79
C PHE A 5 -15.45 0.46 4.37
N ARG A 6 -16.52 1.20 4.68
CA ARG A 6 -17.88 0.80 4.34
C ARG A 6 -18.44 1.69 3.23
N VAL A 7 -18.78 1.04 2.12
CA VAL A 7 -19.88 1.36 1.17
C VAL A 7 -19.63 2.23 -0.07
N LEU A 8 -18.50 2.10 -0.79
CA LEU A 8 -18.43 2.58 -2.19
C LEU A 8 -18.25 1.50 -3.26
N TRP A 9 -18.01 0.24 -2.88
CA TRP A 9 -17.53 -0.78 -3.84
C TRP A 9 -18.40 -2.03 -3.98
N LYS A 10 -19.46 -2.22 -3.19
CA LYS A 10 -20.19 -3.50 -3.16
C LYS A 10 -20.87 -3.89 -4.48
N GLY A 11 -21.38 -2.95 -5.28
CA GLY A 11 -22.08 -3.26 -6.53
C GLY A 11 -21.15 -3.56 -7.70
N GLN A 12 -20.27 -2.60 -8.02
CA GLN A 12 -19.38 -2.69 -9.19
C GLN A 12 -18.31 -3.78 -9.03
N SER A 13 -17.77 -4.00 -7.82
CA SER A 13 -16.78 -5.05 -7.59
C SER A 13 -17.36 -6.45 -7.72
N VAL A 14 -18.62 -6.66 -7.27
CA VAL A 14 -19.30 -7.96 -7.44
C VAL A 14 -19.59 -8.22 -8.92
N GLN A 15 -20.03 -7.21 -9.67
CA GLN A 15 -20.22 -7.34 -11.12
C GLN A 15 -18.90 -7.64 -11.84
N LEU A 16 -17.80 -6.98 -11.47
CA LEU A 16 -16.48 -7.24 -12.02
C LEU A 16 -16.01 -8.67 -11.72
N PHE A 17 -16.19 -9.13 -10.48
CA PHE A 17 -15.86 -10.49 -10.06
C PHE A 17 -16.66 -11.55 -10.85
N ASN A 18 -17.95 -11.31 -11.05
CA ASN A 18 -18.82 -12.23 -11.81
C ASN A 18 -18.49 -12.29 -13.30
N ARG A 19 -17.92 -11.22 -13.88
CA ARG A 19 -17.62 -11.14 -15.32
C ARG A 19 -16.22 -11.61 -15.69
N ASN A 20 -15.32 -11.71 -14.72
CA ASN A 20 -13.91 -12.03 -14.98
C ASN A 20 -13.57 -13.41 -14.40
N LYS A 21 -13.45 -14.41 -15.29
CA LYS A 21 -13.09 -15.79 -14.93
C LYS A 21 -11.81 -15.88 -14.12
N TYR A 22 -10.80 -15.05 -14.43
CA TYR A 22 -9.55 -15.03 -13.65
C TYR A 22 -9.80 -14.63 -12.19
N LEU A 23 -10.73 -13.70 -11.92
CA LEU A 23 -11.06 -13.31 -10.55
C LEU A 23 -11.76 -14.45 -9.79
N GLN A 24 -12.54 -15.27 -10.50
CA GLN A 24 -13.25 -16.42 -9.91
C GLN A 24 -12.30 -17.53 -9.48
N ASP A 25 -11.13 -17.67 -10.09
CA ASP A 25 -10.13 -18.69 -9.74
C ASP A 25 -9.29 -18.31 -8.48
N ILE A 26 -9.34 -17.05 -8.05
CA ILE A 26 -8.51 -16.55 -6.94
C ILE A 26 -8.79 -17.22 -5.60
N PRO A 27 -10.05 -17.42 -5.17
CA PRO A 27 -10.36 -18.14 -3.94
C PRO A 27 -9.72 -19.53 -3.89
N ASP A 28 -9.74 -20.27 -5.01
CA ASP A 28 -9.14 -21.60 -5.10
C ASP A 28 -7.61 -21.54 -4.97
N ILE A 29 -6.98 -20.53 -5.59
CA ILE A 29 -5.55 -20.28 -5.47
C ILE A 29 -5.15 -20.01 -4.01
N PHE A 30 -5.90 -19.18 -3.29
CA PHE A 30 -5.61 -18.85 -1.88
C PHE A 30 -5.91 -20.02 -0.93
N SER A 31 -6.85 -20.89 -1.30
CA SER A 31 -7.25 -22.05 -0.51
C SER A 31 -6.33 -23.26 -0.72
N ASN A 32 -5.60 -23.32 -1.84
CA ASN A 32 -4.72 -24.45 -2.16
C ASN A 32 -3.50 -24.52 -1.21
N PRO A 33 -3.30 -25.63 -0.47
CA PRO A 33 -2.15 -25.82 0.43
C PRO A 33 -0.80 -25.89 -0.29
N LYS A 34 -0.77 -26.16 -1.59
CA LYS A 34 0.45 -26.19 -2.40
C LYS A 34 0.81 -24.81 -2.97
N SER A 35 -0.02 -23.79 -2.77
CA SER A 35 0.25 -22.44 -3.28
C SER A 35 1.45 -21.81 -2.59
N SER A 36 2.47 -21.48 -3.37
CA SER A 36 3.63 -20.75 -2.87
C SER A 36 3.32 -19.27 -2.62
N TYR A 37 4.03 -18.65 -1.68
CA TYR A 37 3.88 -17.22 -1.41
C TYR A 37 4.19 -16.33 -2.62
N THR A 38 5.12 -16.73 -3.47
CA THR A 38 5.44 -15.99 -4.71
C THR A 38 4.26 -16.02 -5.67
N TYR A 39 3.57 -17.15 -5.77
CA TYR A 39 2.37 -17.28 -6.59
C TYR A 39 1.20 -16.46 -6.02
N ILE A 40 0.94 -16.56 -4.70
CA ILE A 40 -0.07 -15.76 -4.00
C ILE A 40 0.14 -14.25 -4.22
N LYS A 41 1.38 -13.77 -4.12
CA LYS A 41 1.72 -12.37 -4.36
C LYS A 41 1.44 -11.94 -5.80
N ARG A 42 1.89 -12.73 -6.79
CA ARG A 42 1.65 -12.45 -8.21
C ARG A 42 0.16 -12.42 -8.54
N THR A 43 -0.60 -13.38 -8.02
CA THR A 43 -2.05 -13.42 -8.17
C THR A 43 -2.72 -12.20 -7.53
N GLY A 44 -2.25 -11.80 -6.35
CA GLY A 44 -2.70 -10.57 -5.69
C GLY A 44 -2.40 -9.29 -6.46
N GLU A 45 -1.22 -9.15 -7.06
CA GLU A 45 -0.90 -8.00 -7.91
C GLU A 45 -1.82 -7.94 -9.14
N LYS A 46 -2.00 -9.07 -9.82
CA LYS A 46 -2.91 -9.19 -10.98
C LYS A 46 -4.36 -8.87 -10.60
N PHE A 47 -4.81 -9.30 -9.42
CA PHE A 47 -6.11 -8.94 -8.87
C PHE A 47 -6.27 -7.43 -8.73
N ILE A 48 -5.31 -6.75 -8.09
CA ILE A 48 -5.35 -5.30 -7.91
C ILE A 48 -5.28 -4.58 -9.26
N ILE A 49 -4.44 -5.04 -10.19
CA ILE A 49 -4.38 -4.48 -11.54
C ILE A 49 -5.75 -4.59 -12.20
N THR A 50 -6.35 -5.77 -12.21
CA THR A 50 -7.66 -5.99 -12.81
C THR A 50 -8.75 -5.13 -12.16
N LEU A 51 -8.68 -4.91 -10.84
CA LEU A 51 -9.65 -4.10 -10.10
C LEU A 51 -9.55 -2.60 -10.43
N TYR A 52 -8.35 -2.09 -10.68
CA TYR A 52 -8.11 -0.66 -10.93
C TYR A 52 -7.96 -0.33 -12.43
N SER A 53 -7.77 -1.33 -13.29
CA SER A 53 -7.69 -1.16 -14.73
C SER A 53 -9.02 -0.66 -15.29
N ASN A 54 -9.01 0.57 -15.79
CA ASN A 54 -10.07 1.16 -16.59
C ASN A 54 -9.77 1.09 -18.11
N THR A 55 -8.62 0.52 -18.49
CA THR A 55 -8.17 0.40 -19.88
C THR A 55 -8.07 -1.05 -20.34
N LYS A 56 -8.25 -1.29 -21.65
CA LYS A 56 -8.02 -2.60 -22.29
C LYS A 56 -6.54 -3.02 -22.36
N LYS A 57 -5.61 -2.15 -21.93
CA LYS A 57 -4.17 -2.41 -22.01
C LYS A 57 -3.75 -3.31 -20.86
N GLU A 58 -3.04 -4.38 -21.19
CA GLU A 58 -2.44 -5.27 -20.20
C GLU A 58 -1.25 -4.55 -19.54
N GLU A 59 -1.42 -4.11 -18.29
CA GLU A 59 -0.34 -3.60 -17.46
C GLU A 59 0.16 -4.73 -16.55
N ASN A 60 1.46 -4.99 -16.55
CA ASN A 60 2.06 -6.08 -15.77
C ASN A 60 2.74 -5.58 -14.48
N SER A 61 2.85 -4.26 -14.31
CA SER A 61 3.48 -3.63 -13.16
C SER A 61 2.48 -2.77 -12.37
N LEU A 62 2.15 -3.23 -11.16
CA LEU A 62 1.28 -2.50 -10.24
C LEU A 62 1.84 -1.10 -9.90
N ASN A 63 3.16 -0.96 -9.76
CA ASN A 63 3.76 0.36 -9.50
C ASN A 63 3.67 1.29 -10.72
N LYS A 64 3.75 0.76 -11.95
CA LYS A 64 3.55 1.55 -13.17
C LYS A 64 2.10 2.01 -13.28
N MET A 65 1.14 1.11 -13.08
CA MET A 65 -0.28 1.45 -13.00
C MET A 65 -0.55 2.53 -11.96
N ARG A 66 0.05 2.39 -10.76
CA ARG A 66 -0.08 3.36 -9.68
C ARG A 66 0.44 4.74 -10.08
N TYR A 67 1.60 4.81 -10.74
CA TYR A 67 2.17 6.06 -11.23
C TYR A 67 1.30 6.72 -12.29
N ASP A 68 0.82 5.94 -13.27
CA ASP A 68 -0.04 6.45 -14.34
C ASP A 68 -1.37 6.98 -13.80
N CYS A 69 -2.00 6.22 -12.89
CA CYS A 69 -3.22 6.64 -12.20
C CYS A 69 -3.00 7.95 -11.42
N PHE A 70 -1.88 8.07 -10.71
CA PHE A 70 -1.55 9.31 -9.99
C PHE A 70 -1.42 10.51 -10.94
N ASN A 71 -0.68 10.37 -12.05
CA ASN A 71 -0.52 11.46 -13.01
C ASN A 71 -1.84 11.85 -13.68
N GLN A 72 -2.70 10.88 -13.99
CA GLN A 72 -4.03 11.15 -14.49
C GLN A 72 -4.87 11.95 -13.49
N LEU A 73 -4.78 11.65 -12.19
CA LEU A 73 -5.50 12.39 -11.16
C LEU A 73 -4.92 13.79 -10.93
N VAL A 74 -3.59 13.96 -10.99
CA VAL A 74 -2.94 15.28 -10.87
C VAL A 74 -3.28 16.18 -12.06
N GLY A 75 -3.45 15.62 -13.25
CA GLY A 75 -3.83 16.38 -14.45
C GLY A 75 -5.30 16.82 -14.49
N GLN A 76 -6.16 16.36 -13.56
CA GLN A 76 -7.55 16.78 -13.49
C GLN A 76 -7.65 18.17 -12.86
N VAL A 77 -7.89 19.18 -13.70
CA VAL A 77 -8.06 20.56 -13.27
C VAL A 77 -9.32 20.67 -12.40
N ASN A 78 -9.21 21.34 -11.24
CA ASN A 78 -10.30 21.70 -10.31
C ASN A 78 -10.86 20.64 -9.35
N PHE A 79 -10.24 19.46 -9.19
CA PHE A 79 -10.68 18.50 -8.17
C PHE A 79 -9.56 18.12 -7.19
N PRO A 80 -9.89 17.95 -5.88
CA PRO A 80 -8.93 17.42 -4.93
C PRO A 80 -8.52 16.00 -5.35
N ILE A 81 -7.21 15.72 -5.31
CA ILE A 81 -6.69 14.39 -5.65
C ILE A 81 -7.26 13.37 -4.68
N LEU A 82 -8.20 12.56 -5.18
CA LEU A 82 -8.80 11.50 -4.38
C LEU A 82 -7.84 10.30 -4.35
N LEU A 83 -7.00 10.26 -3.31
CA LEU A 83 -6.00 9.19 -3.14
C LEU A 83 -6.60 7.78 -3.07
N SER A 84 -7.89 7.64 -2.75
CA SER A 84 -8.57 6.33 -2.78
C SER A 84 -8.77 5.78 -4.19
N LYS A 85 -8.62 6.59 -5.24
CA LYS A 85 -8.58 6.13 -6.64
C LYS A 85 -7.21 5.59 -7.05
N VAL A 86 -6.16 5.83 -6.26
CA VAL A 86 -4.81 5.35 -6.54
C VAL A 86 -4.67 3.92 -6.02
N PRO A 87 -4.28 2.93 -6.85
CA PRO A 87 -4.10 1.55 -6.43
C PRO A 87 -2.98 1.43 -5.38
N PRO A 88 -3.02 0.45 -4.45
CA PRO A 88 -1.96 0.26 -3.47
C PRO A 88 -0.58 0.02 -4.11
N THR A 89 0.50 0.22 -3.34
CA THR A 89 1.85 -0.14 -3.80
C THR A 89 2.02 -1.65 -3.88
N THR A 90 2.95 -2.14 -4.70
CA THR A 90 3.34 -3.57 -4.74
C THR A 90 3.60 -4.14 -3.34
N GLU A 91 4.35 -3.43 -2.51
CA GLU A 91 4.67 -3.92 -1.17
C GLU A 91 3.42 -4.02 -0.29
N ALA A 92 2.54 -3.03 -0.33
CA ALA A 92 1.30 -3.06 0.46
C ALA A 92 0.37 -4.20 0.01
N THR A 93 0.26 -4.41 -1.31
CA THR A 93 -0.47 -5.55 -1.89
C THR A 93 0.12 -6.87 -1.42
N HIS A 94 1.44 -7.05 -1.50
CA HIS A 94 2.10 -8.27 -1.04
C HIS A 94 1.85 -8.57 0.44
N GLN A 95 1.91 -7.55 1.30
CA GLN A 95 1.62 -7.73 2.72
C GLN A 95 0.14 -8.06 2.97
N HIS A 96 -0.78 -7.45 2.21
CA HIS A 96 -2.19 -7.82 2.27
C HIS A 96 -2.41 -9.28 1.86
N CYS A 97 -1.85 -9.73 0.74
CA CYS A 97 -1.99 -11.11 0.28
C CYS A 97 -1.43 -12.12 1.27
N ARG A 98 -0.31 -11.81 1.94
CA ARG A 98 0.24 -12.65 3.02
C ARG A 98 -0.75 -12.81 4.17
N ARG A 99 -1.37 -11.72 4.62
CA ARG A 99 -2.37 -11.77 5.70
C ARG A 99 -3.63 -12.52 5.28
N THR A 100 -4.13 -12.27 4.08
CA THR A 100 -5.31 -12.96 3.55
C THR A 100 -5.05 -14.46 3.44
N PHE A 101 -3.87 -14.86 2.95
CA PHE A 101 -3.49 -16.27 2.88
C PHE A 101 -3.37 -16.90 4.29
N HIS A 102 -2.72 -16.22 5.24
CA HIS A 102 -2.66 -16.68 6.63
C HIS A 102 -4.06 -16.89 7.24
N GLN A 103 -4.97 -15.96 6.99
CA GLN A 103 -6.35 -16.03 7.48
C GLN A 103 -7.12 -17.20 6.86
N VAL A 104 -7.02 -17.39 5.54
CA VAL A 104 -7.62 -18.55 4.84
C VAL A 104 -7.08 -19.88 5.40
N LYS A 105 -5.77 -19.96 5.61
CA LYS A 105 -5.12 -21.15 6.15
C LYS A 105 -5.54 -21.46 7.58
N THR A 106 -5.70 -20.41 8.40
CA THR A 106 -6.23 -20.54 9.76
C THR A 106 -7.67 -21.08 9.75
N TRP A 107 -8.51 -20.63 8.81
CA TRP A 107 -9.88 -21.16 8.66
C TRP A 107 -9.92 -22.61 8.19
N GLN A 108 -8.88 -23.08 7.49
CA GLN A 108 -8.72 -24.49 7.11
C GLN A 108 -8.15 -25.37 8.24
N GLY A 109 -7.89 -24.80 9.42
CA GLY A 109 -7.34 -25.52 10.57
C GLY A 109 -5.81 -25.59 10.59
N GLU A 110 -5.11 -24.91 9.68
CA GLU A 110 -3.65 -24.86 9.69
C GLU A 110 -3.13 -23.83 10.70
N CYS A 111 -2.20 -24.23 11.57
CA CYS A 111 -1.55 -23.34 12.54
C CYS A 111 -0.23 -22.78 11.99
N LEU A 112 -0.33 -21.73 11.18
CA LEU A 112 0.85 -21.06 10.61
C LEU A 112 1.35 -19.93 11.52
N ASN A 113 2.68 -19.80 11.65
CA ASN A 113 3.29 -18.69 12.38
C ASN A 113 2.98 -17.34 11.70
N PRO A 114 2.30 -16.40 12.39
CA PRO A 114 1.86 -15.15 11.80
C PRO A 114 3.01 -14.18 11.49
N SER A 115 4.15 -14.27 12.18
CA SER A 115 5.23 -13.26 12.16
C SER A 115 5.90 -13.08 10.78
N ASN A 116 5.74 -14.07 9.89
CA ASN A 116 6.24 -14.01 8.51
C ASN A 116 5.14 -13.78 7.46
N LEU A 117 3.90 -13.58 7.90
CA LEU A 117 2.70 -13.56 7.06
C LEU A 117 2.00 -12.20 7.10
N GLY A 118 2.80 -11.14 7.15
CA GLY A 118 2.32 -9.77 7.17
C GLY A 118 1.76 -9.34 8.52
N TRP A 119 2.11 -10.06 9.58
CA TRP A 119 1.88 -9.69 10.98
C TRP A 119 3.21 -9.49 11.70
N LYS A 120 3.20 -8.63 12.72
CA LYS A 120 4.29 -8.46 13.68
C LYS A 120 3.75 -8.56 15.10
N LEU A 121 4.51 -9.17 15.99
CA LEU A 121 4.19 -9.19 17.41
C LEU A 121 4.68 -7.89 18.06
N VAL A 122 3.76 -7.12 18.64
CA VAL A 122 4.05 -5.89 19.38
C VAL A 122 3.29 -5.97 20.69
N ASN A 123 3.99 -5.89 21.83
CA ASN A 123 3.39 -5.94 23.16
C ASN A 123 2.44 -7.15 23.34
N LYS A 124 2.89 -8.35 22.97
CA LYS A 124 2.10 -9.61 23.00
C LYS A 124 0.85 -9.61 22.10
N SER A 125 0.68 -8.60 21.25
CA SER A 125 -0.47 -8.47 20.32
C SER A 125 0.00 -8.54 18.86
N LEU A 126 -0.75 -9.24 18.01
CA LEU A 126 -0.49 -9.26 16.57
C LEU A 126 -0.99 -7.97 15.93
N THR A 127 -0.07 -7.25 15.28
CA THR A 127 -0.37 -6.04 14.51
C THR A 127 -0.04 -6.27 13.05
N SER A 128 -0.85 -5.72 12.15
CA SER A 128 -0.64 -5.80 10.71
C SER A 128 0.62 -5.03 10.27
N ILE A 129 1.38 -5.62 9.35
CA ILE A 129 2.44 -4.94 8.60
C ILE A 129 1.82 -4.42 7.31
N TYR A 130 1.56 -3.12 7.20
CA TYR A 130 0.98 -2.55 5.97
C TYR A 130 2.02 -2.39 4.86
N THR A 131 3.26 -2.07 5.20
CA THR A 131 4.39 -1.94 4.28
C THR A 131 5.68 -2.14 5.07
N THR A 132 6.70 -2.68 4.41
CA THR A 132 8.08 -2.72 4.94
C THR A 132 8.93 -1.60 4.36
N LYS A 133 8.47 -0.95 3.29
CA LYS A 133 9.12 0.19 2.67
C LYS A 133 8.71 1.48 3.39
N GLY A 134 9.67 2.40 3.49
CA GLY A 134 9.42 3.76 3.95
C GLY A 134 8.45 4.54 3.03
N PRO A 135 7.99 5.72 3.46
CA PRO A 135 7.00 6.51 2.73
C PRO A 135 7.49 6.99 1.36
N ALA A 136 8.81 7.16 1.20
CA ALA A 136 9.48 7.50 -0.05
C ALA A 136 10.92 6.96 -0.01
N GLU A 137 11.60 6.96 -1.16
CA GLU A 137 13.01 6.61 -1.24
C GLU A 137 13.87 7.62 -0.46
N ALA A 138 14.95 7.14 0.16
CA ALA A 138 15.84 7.97 0.97
C ALA A 138 16.37 9.21 0.21
N LYS A 139 16.63 9.07 -1.10
CA LYS A 139 17.05 10.17 -1.97
C LYS A 139 15.96 11.26 -2.08
N VAL A 140 14.70 10.87 -2.28
CA VAL A 140 13.58 11.82 -2.32
C VAL A 140 13.36 12.47 -0.96
N VAL A 141 13.44 11.68 0.11
CA VAL A 141 13.35 12.19 1.49
C VAL A 141 14.45 13.21 1.78
N SER A 142 15.66 13.01 1.25
CA SER A 142 16.79 13.93 1.44
C SER A 142 16.61 15.30 0.78
N LEU A 143 15.72 15.41 -0.22
CA LEU A 143 15.36 16.66 -0.87
C LEU A 143 14.35 17.48 -0.06
N ILE A 144 13.76 16.91 0.99
CA ILE A 144 12.84 17.63 1.87
C ILE A 144 13.67 18.62 2.69
N THR A 145 13.40 19.90 2.49
CA THR A 145 14.09 20.99 3.19
C THR A 145 13.12 21.79 4.05
N CYS A 146 13.65 22.45 5.07
CA CYS A 146 12.93 23.46 5.83
C CYS A 146 13.75 24.74 5.96
N GLY A 147 13.06 25.88 6.14
CA GLY A 147 13.67 27.12 6.58
C GLY A 147 13.56 27.22 8.10
N CYS A 148 14.65 26.94 8.81
CA CYS A 148 14.66 26.99 10.26
C CYS A 148 14.85 28.43 10.75
N ASN A 149 13.85 29.07 11.32
CA ASN A 149 14.07 30.36 11.97
C ASN A 149 14.66 30.13 13.37
N LYS A 150 15.80 30.79 13.67
CA LYS A 150 16.36 30.83 15.02
C LYS A 150 15.33 31.51 15.93
N GLY A 151 14.97 30.86 17.04
CA GLY A 151 14.08 31.44 18.06
C GLY A 151 12.59 31.12 17.93
N SER A 152 12.13 30.38 16.90
CA SER A 152 10.75 29.89 16.91
C SER A 152 10.68 28.62 17.76
N GLY A 153 10.03 28.66 18.92
CA GLY A 153 9.68 27.46 19.72
C GLY A 153 8.77 26.45 18.99
N LYS A 154 8.55 26.61 17.69
CA LYS A 154 7.76 25.73 16.82
C LYS A 154 8.69 24.69 16.19
N LYS A 155 8.32 23.40 16.29
CA LYS A 155 8.99 22.31 15.56
C LYS A 155 9.05 22.61 14.05
N TYR A 156 10.23 22.48 13.44
CA TYR A 156 10.47 22.73 12.01
C TYR A 156 9.77 21.69 11.11
N LYS A 157 9.57 22.00 9.81
CA LYS A 157 8.90 21.09 8.86
C LYS A 157 9.56 19.70 8.80
N CYS A 158 10.89 19.62 8.77
CA CYS A 158 11.62 18.35 8.81
C CYS A 158 11.31 17.59 10.10
N VAL A 159 11.44 18.24 11.26
CA VAL A 159 11.15 17.63 12.57
C VAL A 159 9.69 17.16 12.69
N ARG A 160 8.73 17.96 12.18
CA ARG A 160 7.30 17.58 12.14
C ARG A 160 7.05 16.36 11.26
N ALA A 161 7.84 16.17 10.21
CA ALA A 161 7.82 15.00 9.36
C ALA A 161 8.65 13.82 9.92
N ASN A 162 9.16 13.92 11.16
CA ASN A 162 10.10 12.97 11.77
C ASN A 162 11.39 12.77 10.95
N LEU A 163 11.89 13.84 10.34
CA LEU A 163 13.13 13.88 9.57
C LEU A 163 14.17 14.77 10.26
N ARG A 164 15.45 14.40 10.12
CA ARG A 164 16.58 15.28 10.48
C ARG A 164 16.73 16.38 9.43
N CYS A 165 17.19 17.55 9.84
CA CYS A 165 17.57 18.59 8.88
C CYS A 165 18.78 18.11 8.07
N THR A 166 18.82 18.44 6.78
CA THR A 166 19.98 18.22 5.92
C THR A 166 20.73 19.54 5.70
N THR A 167 21.91 19.48 5.09
CA THR A 167 22.67 20.68 4.69
C THR A 167 21.93 21.56 3.68
N LEU A 168 20.94 20.98 2.97
CA LEU A 168 20.04 21.69 2.07
C LEU A 168 19.00 22.55 2.82
N CYS A 169 18.78 22.31 4.11
CA CYS A 169 17.85 23.10 4.91
C CYS A 169 18.41 24.51 5.17
N LYS A 170 17.62 25.52 4.81
CA LYS A 170 17.96 26.92 5.05
C LYS A 170 18.02 27.19 6.56
N ASN A 171 19.02 27.97 6.99
CA ASN A 171 19.20 28.49 8.35
C ASN A 171 19.50 27.47 9.47
N CYS A 172 19.29 26.15 9.26
CA CYS A 172 19.69 25.10 10.20
C CYS A 172 20.98 24.37 9.82
N ARG A 173 21.41 24.40 8.54
CA ARG A 173 22.66 23.74 8.08
C ARG A 173 22.79 22.27 8.54
N GLY A 174 21.69 21.53 8.57
CA GLY A 174 21.67 20.13 9.02
C GLY A 174 21.60 19.91 10.54
N GLN A 175 21.54 20.97 11.33
CA GLN A 175 21.36 20.89 12.78
C GLN A 175 19.86 21.00 13.10
N SER A 176 19.31 19.96 13.71
CA SER A 176 17.90 19.85 14.13
C SER A 176 17.81 19.41 15.57
#